data_AF-A0ABD0PNN5-F1
#
_entry.id   AF-A0ABD0PNN5-F1
#
_cell.length_a   1.000
_cell.length_b   1.000
_cell.length_c   1.000
_cell.angle_alpha   90.00
_cell.angle_beta   90.00
_cell.angle_gamma   90.00
#
_symmetry.space_group_name_H-M   'P 1'
#
loop_
_entity.id
_entity.type
_entity.pdbx_description
1 polymer ?
#
loop_
_entity_poly.entity_id
_entity_poly.type
_entity_poly.pdbx_seq_one_letter_code
_entity_poly.pdbx_strand_id
1 'polypeptide(L)' 'DSHFSDFVDTLTEYETKNVLATPIMNGKDMVAVMMAVNKIGAPHFTAQDEE' A
#
# COMPACT_ATOMS: atom_id res chain seq x y z
N ASP A 1 -0.63 13.04 3.62
CA ASP A 1 -1.32 12.77 2.34
C ASP A 1 -2.80 12.99 2.56
N SER A 2 -3.50 13.70 1.68
CA SER A 2 -4.95 13.94 1.78
C SER A 2 -5.80 12.70 1.47
N HIS A 3 -5.21 11.64 0.91
CA HIS A 3 -5.92 10.41 0.51
C HIS A 3 -5.76 9.26 1.50
N PHE A 4 -4.93 9.42 2.54
CA PHE A 4 -4.76 8.40 3.57
C PHE A 4 -5.96 8.39 4.54
N SER A 5 -6.47 7.21 4.86
CA SER A 5 -7.49 7.01 5.86
C SER A 5 -6.96 6.07 6.95
N ASP A 6 -7.00 6.55 8.19
CA ASP A 6 -6.57 5.84 9.41
C ASP A 6 -7.69 5.00 10.04
N PHE A 7 -8.82 4.86 9.36
CA PHE A 7 -9.99 4.15 9.90
C PHE A 7 -9.68 2.68 10.22
N VAL A 8 -9.04 1.97 9.27
CA VAL A 8 -8.68 0.55 9.44
C VAL A 8 -7.57 0.39 10.48
N ASP A 9 -6.58 1.28 10.45
CA ASP A 9 -5.52 1.38 11.45
C ASP A 9 -6.10 1.49 12.87
N THR A 10 -7.05 2.42 13.07
CA THR A 10 -7.74 2.63 14.36
C THR A 10 -8.53 1.40 14.79
N LEU A 11 -9.25 0.76 13.86
CA LEU A 11 -10.08 -0.41 14.17
C LEU A 11 -9.25 -1.65 14.52
N THR A 12 -8.04 -1.74 13.97
CA THR A 12 -7.16 -2.92 14.11
C THR A 12 -6.02 -2.69 15.09
N GLU A 13 -5.93 -1.50 15.69
CA GLU A 13 -4.80 -1.06 16.52
C GLU A 13 -3.45 -1.25 15.82
N TYR A 14 -3.43 -1.01 14.50
CA TYR A 14 -2.28 -1.14 13.64
C TYR A 14 -1.83 0.23 13.13
N GLU A 15 -0.54 0.44 12.94
CA GLU A 15 0.01 1.70 12.43
C GLU A 15 0.64 1.48 11.05
N THR A 16 0.03 2.02 10.01
CA THR A 16 0.54 2.02 8.64
C THR A 16 1.54 3.16 8.44
N LYS A 17 2.81 2.83 8.17
CA LYS A 17 3.95 3.76 8.07
C LYS A 17 4.37 4.02 6.63
N ASN A 18 4.31 2.98 5.80
CA ASN A 18 4.59 3.06 4.37
C ASN A 18 3.68 2.08 3.62
N VAL A 19 3.31 2.46 2.40
CA VAL A 19 2.41 1.69 1.53
C VAL A 19 3.00 1.67 0.13
N LEU A 20 3.01 0.50 -0.50
CA LEU A 20 3.22 0.33 -1.93
C LEU A 20 1.93 -0.27 -2.51
N ALA A 21 1.25 0.49 -3.37
CA ALA A 21 -0.02 0.10 -3.97
C ALA A 21 0.12 -0.05 -5.49
N THR A 22 -0.35 -1.17 -6.04
CA THR A 22 -0.32 -1.44 -7.47
C THR A 22 -1.70 -1.88 -7.98
N PRO A 23 -2.21 -1.34 -9.10
CA PRO A 23 -3.47 -1.76 -9.68
C PRO A 23 -3.30 -3.10 -10.41
N ILE A 24 -4.32 -3.94 -10.36
CA ILE A 24 -4.43 -5.15 -11.18
C ILE A 24 -5.34 -4.81 -12.36
N MET A 25 -4.80 -4.93 -13.57
CA MET A 25 -5.46 -4.54 -14.82
C MET A 25 -5.83 -5.77 -15.66
N ASN A 26 -7.04 -5.78 -16.21
CA ASN A 26 -7.47 -6.67 -17.28
C ASN A 26 -7.60 -5.84 -18.58
N GLY A 27 -6.49 -5.72 -19.31
CA GLY A 27 -6.42 -4.81 -20.45
C GLY A 27 -6.54 -3.35 -20.01
N LYS A 28 -7.61 -2.66 -20.41
CA LYS A 28 -7.88 -1.27 -20.01
C LYS A 28 -8.69 -1.17 -18.71
N ASP A 29 -9.28 -2.28 -18.27
CA ASP A 29 -10.17 -2.29 -17.11
C ASP A 29 -9.37 -2.58 -15.84
N MET A 30 -9.51 -1.74 -14.81
CA MET A 30 -8.93 -2.00 -13.49
C MET A 30 -9.86 -2.92 -12.70
N VAL A 31 -9.34 -4.07 -12.26
CA VAL A 31 -10.14 -5.10 -11.59
C VAL A 31 -9.90 -5.19 -10.10
N ALA A 32 -8.73 -4.77 -9.62
CA ALA A 32 -8.39 -4.74 -8.19
C ALA A 32 -7.20 -3.81 -7.91
N VAL A 33 -6.86 -3.65 -6.63
CA VAL A 33 -5.64 -3.00 -6.15
C VAL A 33 -5.00 -3.92 -5.12
N MET A 34 -3.70 -4.17 -5.24
CA MET A 34 -2.91 -4.86 -4.23
C MET A 34 -2.06 -3.84 -3.46
N MET A 35 -2.01 -3.96 -2.14
CA MET A 35 -1.23 -3.08 -1.27
C MET A 35 -0.29 -3.91 -0.39
N ALA A 36 0.99 -3.57 -0.41
CA ALA A 36 1.96 -3.98 0.58
C ALA A 36 2.14 -2.84 1.59
N VAL A 37 2.12 -3.17 2.87
CA VAL A 37 2.26 -2.20 3.96
C VAL A 37 3.47 -2.55 4.83
N ASN A 38 4.09 -1.53 5.41
CA ASN A 38 5.11 -1.65 6.44
C ASN A 38 6.27 -2.58 6.07
N LYS A 39 7.11 -2.12 5.14
CA LYS A 39 8.34 -2.81 4.76
C LYS A 39 9.16 -3.19 6.01
N ILE A 40 9.54 -4.46 6.07
CA ILE A 40 10.34 -5.01 7.17
C ILE A 40 11.83 -4.78 6.88
N GLY A 41 12.58 -4.32 7.88
CA GLY A 41 14.04 -4.16 7.80
C GLY A 41 14.51 -2.92 7.04
N ALA A 42 13.60 -2.05 6.59
CA ALA A 42 13.93 -0.79 5.92
C ALA A 42 12.85 0.28 6.20
N PRO A 43 13.18 1.59 6.12
CA PRO A 43 12.23 2.66 6.45
C PRO A 43 11.12 2.88 5.41
N HIS A 44 11.33 2.51 4.15
CA HIS A 44 10.38 2.68 3.05
C HIS A 44 10.67 1.70 1.90
N PHE A 45 9.68 1.49 1.03
CA PHE A 45 9.84 0.79 -0.24
C PHE A 45 10.78 1.56 -1.17
N THR A 46 11.46 0.83 -2.03
CA THR A 46 12.48 1.27 -2.98
C THR A 46 12.01 0.96 -4.39
N ALA A 47 12.64 1.57 -5.40
CA ALA A 47 12.35 1.27 -6.81
C ALA A 47 12.48 -0.23 -7.14
N GLN A 48 13.39 -0.95 -6.47
CA GLN A 48 13.54 -2.40 -6.65
C GLN A 48 12.32 -3.20 -6.14
N ASP A 49 11.54 -2.67 -5.19
CA ASP A 49 10.31 -3.33 -4.76
C ASP A 49 9.13 -3.08 -5.72
N GLU A 50 9.26 -2.12 -6.64
CA GLU A 50 8.27 -1.80 -7.67
C GLU A 50 8.47 -2.59 -8.98
N GLU A 51 9.66 -3.16 -9.16
CA GLU A 51 10.06 -4.02 -10.29
C GLU A 51 9.59 -5.48 -10.10
#